data_AF-A0A7V5FUB7-F1
#
_entry.id   AF-A0A7V5FUB7-F1
#
_cell.length_a   1.000
_cell.length_b   1.000
_cell.length_c   1.000
_cell.angle_alpha   90.00
_cell.angle_beta   90.00
_cell.angle_gamma   90.00
#
_symmetry.space_group_name_H-M   'P 1'
#
loop_
_entity.id
_entity.type
_entity.pdbx_description
1 polymer ?
#
loop_
_entity_poly.entity_id
_entity_poly.type
_entity_poly.pdbx_seq_one_letter_code
_entity_poly.pdbx_strand_id
1 'polypeptide(L)'
;MIYKIFPFLLWFKGYKIGEFRLDLVAGVTVALVLIPQSMAYAQLAGLPAYYGLYAAFLPPMIAALFGSSRQLGTGPVAVVSLMSAASLEPLATAGSPEFIAYSIT
;
A
#
# COMPACT_ATOMS: atom_id res chain seq x y z
N MET A 1 14.33 24.07 -4.65
CA MET A 1 14.12 23.36 -3.37
C MET A 1 12.75 22.69 -3.30
N ILE A 2 11.66 23.36 -3.74
CA ILE A 2 10.28 22.84 -3.68
C ILE A 2 10.10 21.42 -4.28
N TYR A 3 10.71 21.12 -5.44
CA TYR A 3 10.63 19.81 -6.10
C TYR A 3 11.32 18.66 -5.34
N LYS A 4 12.18 18.97 -4.37
CA LYS A 4 12.77 17.94 -3.48
C LYS A 4 11.79 17.52 -2.38
N ILE A 5 10.86 18.39 -2.00
CA ILE A 5 9.86 18.16 -0.95
C ILE A 5 8.54 17.68 -1.57
N PHE A 6 8.17 18.22 -2.73
CA PHE A 6 6.96 17.87 -3.47
C PHE A 6 7.32 17.37 -4.88
N PRO A 7 7.86 16.15 -5.01
CA PRO A 7 8.31 15.62 -6.29
C PRO A 7 7.15 15.41 -7.27
N PHE A 8 5.91 15.20 -6.79
CA PHE A 8 4.76 15.01 -7.66
C PHE A 8 4.44 16.16 -8.62
N LEU A 9 4.91 17.37 -8.31
CA LEU A 9 4.77 18.51 -9.22
C LEU A 9 5.49 18.27 -10.57
N LEU A 10 6.52 17.41 -10.58
CA LEU A 10 7.21 17.01 -11.80
C LEU A 10 6.40 16.01 -12.64
N TRP A 11 5.42 15.30 -12.06
CA TRP A 11 4.59 14.36 -12.79
C TRP A 11 3.77 15.03 -13.88
N PHE A 12 3.38 16.29 -13.72
CA PHE A 12 2.57 16.96 -14.75
C PHE A 12 3.42 17.49 -15.92
N LYS A 13 4.74 17.54 -15.78
CA LYS A 13 5.62 18.12 -16.79
C LYS A 13 5.72 17.20 -18.01
N GLY A 14 5.12 17.62 -19.13
CA GLY A 14 5.14 16.88 -20.39
C GLY A 14 4.13 15.72 -20.46
N TYR A 15 3.22 15.62 -19.49
CA TYR A 15 2.21 14.57 -19.44
C TYR A 15 1.12 14.78 -20.49
N LYS A 16 0.90 13.76 -21.33
CA LYS A 16 -0.05 13.82 -22.44
C LYS A 16 -1.36 13.14 -22.08
N ILE A 17 -2.46 13.62 -22.66
CA ILE A 17 -3.79 13.02 -22.45
C ILE A 17 -3.88 11.55 -22.89
N GLY A 18 -3.06 11.14 -23.87
CA GLY A 18 -2.96 9.74 -24.29
C GLY A 18 -2.35 8.84 -23.22
N GLU A 19 -1.36 9.36 -22.48
CA GLU A 19 -0.72 8.64 -21.37
C GLU A 19 -1.68 8.48 -20.20
N PHE A 20 -2.53 9.48 -19.94
CA PHE A 20 -3.59 9.39 -18.92
C PHE A 20 -4.54 8.21 -19.14
N ARG A 21 -4.95 7.97 -20.39
CA ARG A 21 -5.83 6.83 -20.70
C ARG A 21 -5.16 5.49 -20.44
N LEU A 22 -3.88 5.38 -20.79
CA LEU A 22 -3.08 4.16 -20.55
C LEU A 22 -2.85 3.95 -19.05
N ASP A 23 -2.48 5.00 -18.32
CA ASP A 23 -2.27 4.97 -16.88
C ASP A 23 -3.57 4.64 -16.12
N LEU A 24 -4.73 5.12 -16.59
CA LEU A 24 -6.03 4.79 -16.00
C LEU A 24 -6.34 3.30 -16.14
N VAL A 25 -6.15 2.72 -17.33
CA VAL A 25 -6.36 1.29 -17.56
C VAL A 25 -5.39 0.47 -16.72
N ALA A 26 -4.09 0.83 -16.73
CA ALA A 26 -3.08 0.17 -15.92
C ALA A 26 -3.41 0.25 -14.41
N GLY A 27 -3.83 1.42 -13.92
CA GLY A 27 -4.21 1.63 -12.53
C GLY A 27 -5.40 0.77 -12.11
N VAL A 28 -6.43 0.66 -12.95
CA VAL A 28 -7.58 -0.23 -12.69
C VAL A 28 -7.14 -1.70 -12.67
N THR A 29 -6.31 -2.13 -13.63
CA THR A 29 -5.78 -3.49 -13.65
C THR A 29 -4.97 -3.82 -12.39
N VAL A 30 -4.07 -2.91 -11.97
CA VAL A 30 -3.28 -3.09 -10.75
C VAL A 30 -4.18 -3.11 -9.52
N ALA A 31 -5.17 -2.22 -9.42
CA ALA A 31 -6.10 -2.19 -8.31
C ALA A 31 -6.88 -3.51 -8.16
N LEU A 32 -7.34 -4.08 -9.27
CA LEU A 32 -8.06 -5.37 -9.27
C LEU A 32 -7.21 -6.52 -8.73
N VAL A 33 -5.90 -6.53 -9.00
CA VAL A 33 -4.96 -7.52 -8.46
C VAL A 33 -4.62 -7.22 -7.00
N LEU A 34 -4.45 -5.94 -6.67
CA LEU A 34 -4.03 -5.48 -5.34
C LEU A 34 -5.08 -5.79 -4.26
N ILE A 35 -6.38 -5.72 -4.57
CA ILE A 35 -7.47 -5.97 -3.62
C ILE A 35 -7.37 -7.38 -2.99
N PRO A 36 -7.47 -8.50 -3.76
CA PRO A 36 -7.38 -9.84 -3.19
C PRO A 36 -6.00 -10.12 -2.58
N GLN A 37 -4.93 -9.62 -3.21
CA GLN A 37 -3.57 -9.78 -2.71
C GLN A 37 -3.38 -9.16 -1.32
N SER A 38 -3.89 -7.94 -1.12
CA SER A 38 -3.75 -7.24 0.16
C SER A 38 -4.59 -7.84 1.27
N MET A 39 -5.78 -8.36 0.94
CA MET A 39 -6.61 -9.13 1.88
C MET A 39 -5.88 -10.38 2.37
N ALA A 40 -5.23 -11.13 1.47
CA ALA A 40 -4.42 -12.29 1.84
C ALA A 40 -3.23 -11.89 2.72
N TYR A 41 -2.59 -10.76 2.43
CA TYR A 41 -1.46 -10.26 3.21
C TYR A 41 -1.86 -9.82 4.62
N ALA A 42 -3.03 -9.21 4.80
CA ALA A 42 -3.55 -8.91 6.14
C ALA A 42 -3.75 -10.19 6.97
N GLN A 43 -4.22 -11.27 6.34
CA GLN A 43 -4.36 -12.57 7.01
C GLN A 43 -2.99 -13.16 7.39
N LEU A 44 -1.97 -13.02 6.52
CA LEU A 44 -0.59 -13.39 6.86
C LEU A 44 -0.04 -12.58 8.04
N ALA A 45 -0.49 -11.32 8.20
CA ALA A 45 -0.14 -10.48 9.34
C ALA A 45 -0.94 -10.79 10.62
N GLY A 46 -1.81 -11.81 10.62
CA GLY A 46 -2.65 -12.14 11.78
C GLY A 46 -3.86 -11.21 11.98
N LEU A 47 -4.22 -10.41 10.96
CA LEU A 47 -5.31 -9.44 10.99
C LEU A 47 -6.53 -9.91 10.17
N PRO A 48 -7.73 -9.39 10.47
CA PRO A 48 -8.88 -9.54 9.60
C PRO A 48 -8.61 -9.02 8.18
N ALA A 49 -9.14 -9.71 7.17
CA ALA A 49 -8.86 -9.43 5.75
C ALA A 49 -9.15 -7.97 5.33
N TYR A 50 -10.17 -7.32 5.93
CA TYR A 50 -10.53 -5.94 5.59
C TYR A 50 -9.43 -4.92 5.93
N TYR A 51 -8.50 -5.23 6.86
CA TYR A 51 -7.33 -4.39 7.11
C TYR A 51 -6.40 -4.31 5.88
N GLY A 52 -6.41 -5.33 5.04
CA GLY A 52 -5.71 -5.33 3.76
C GLY A 52 -6.21 -4.23 2.83
N LEU A 53 -7.50 -3.90 2.89
CA LEU A 53 -8.08 -2.83 2.08
C LEU A 53 -7.60 -1.44 2.54
N TYR A 54 -7.46 -1.24 3.85
CA TYR A 54 -6.89 0.00 4.40
C TYR A 54 -5.43 0.16 4.00
N ALA A 55 -4.64 -0.92 4.10
CA ALA A 55 -3.24 -0.95 3.71
C ALA A 55 -3.03 -0.76 2.20
N ALA A 56 -3.96 -1.22 1.37
CA ALA A 56 -3.92 -1.10 -0.09
C ALA A 56 -4.35 0.27 -0.63
N PHE A 57 -5.01 1.09 0.19
CA PHE A 57 -5.63 2.32 -0.28
C PHE A 57 -4.84 3.57 0.11
N LEU A 58 -4.82 3.89 1.41
CA LEU A 58 -4.34 5.19 1.88
C LEU A 58 -2.81 5.32 1.77
N PRO A 59 -2.01 4.33 2.23
CA PRO A 59 -0.56 4.43 2.15
C PRO A 59 -0.03 4.50 0.70
N PRO A 60 -0.49 3.67 -0.26
CA PRO A 60 -0.06 3.78 -1.66
C PRO A 60 -0.44 5.11 -2.30
N MET A 61 -1.63 5.64 -2.00
CA MET A 61 -2.09 6.94 -2.50
C MET A 61 -1.14 8.07 -2.06
N ILE A 62 -0.75 8.07 -0.79
CA ILE A 62 0.20 9.06 -0.26
C ILE A 62 1.59 8.82 -0.85
N ALA A 63 2.06 7.57 -0.85
CA ALA A 63 3.39 7.21 -1.34
C ALA A 63 3.59 7.55 -2.83
N ALA A 64 2.55 7.44 -3.66
CA ALA A 64 2.60 7.83 -5.07
C ALA A 64 2.92 9.33 -5.28
N LEU A 65 2.63 10.19 -4.31
CA LEU A 65 2.96 11.63 -4.36
C LEU A 65 4.45 11.89 -4.08
N PHE A 66 5.13 10.98 -3.40
CA PHE A 66 6.52 11.13 -2.97
C PHE A 66 7.48 10.12 -3.63
N GLY A 67 6.97 9.28 -4.53
CA GLY A 67 7.76 8.28 -5.24
C GLY A 67 8.90 8.90 -6.05
N SER A 68 10.01 8.16 -6.16
CA SER A 68 11.12 8.52 -7.05
C SER A 68 10.82 8.22 -8.53
N SER A 69 9.79 7.42 -8.80
CA SER A 69 9.37 6.99 -10.13
C SER A 69 7.85 6.95 -10.25
N ARG A 70 7.34 7.25 -11.45
CA ARG A 70 5.90 7.24 -11.77
C ARG A 70 5.29 5.85 -11.83
N GLN A 71 6.13 4.85 -12.10
CA GLN A 71 5.73 3.45 -12.25
C GLN A 71 5.93 2.65 -10.95
N LEU A 72 6.43 3.28 -9.89
CA LEU A 72 6.65 2.62 -8.62
C LEU A 72 5.32 2.34 -7.92
N GLY A 73 4.92 1.06 -7.89
CA GLY A 73 3.84 0.58 -7.05
C GLY A 73 4.32 0.37 -5.61
N THR A 74 3.61 0.94 -4.65
CA THR A 74 3.81 0.67 -3.21
C THR A 74 2.54 0.07 -2.64
N GLY A 75 2.66 -0.79 -1.63
CA GLY A 75 1.53 -1.52 -1.07
C GLY A 75 1.98 -2.54 -0.03
N PRO A 76 1.02 -3.26 0.59
CA PRO A 76 1.36 -4.34 1.50
C PRO A 76 2.13 -5.43 0.75
N VAL A 77 3.08 -6.06 1.44
CA VAL A 77 3.94 -7.10 0.88
C VAL A 77 3.92 -8.32 1.80
N ALA A 78 3.94 -9.53 1.22
CA ALA A 78 3.87 -10.78 1.98
C ALA A 78 4.95 -10.87 3.07
N VAL A 79 6.20 -10.52 2.73
CA VAL A 79 7.34 -10.59 3.67
C VAL A 79 7.13 -9.66 4.86
N VAL A 80 6.75 -8.40 4.61
CA VAL A 80 6.49 -7.43 5.68
C VAL A 80 5.33 -7.89 6.56
N SER A 81 4.29 -8.49 5.98
CA SER A 81 3.14 -9.02 6.72
C SER A 81 3.55 -10.14 7.69
N LEU A 82 4.36 -11.08 7.22
CA LEU A 82 4.90 -12.16 8.06
C LEU A 82 5.83 -11.62 9.16
N MET A 83 6.64 -10.61 8.85
CA MET A 83 7.53 -9.97 9.84
C MET A 83 6.74 -9.22 10.91
N SER A 84 5.65 -8.54 10.55
CA SER A 84 4.75 -7.89 11.51
C SER A 84 4.12 -8.92 12.44
N ALA A 85 3.61 -10.03 11.90
CA ALA A 85 3.06 -11.10 12.71
C ALA A 85 4.10 -11.70 13.67
N ALA A 86 5.28 -12.05 13.17
CA ALA A 86 6.37 -12.63 13.97
C ALA A 86 6.86 -11.69 15.09
N SER A 87 6.80 -10.37 14.84
CA SER A 87 7.18 -9.36 15.86
C SER A 87 6.14 -9.25 16.99
N LEU A 88 4.87 -9.53 16.70
CA LEU A 88 3.76 -9.36 17.64
C LEU A 88 3.34 -10.66 18.34
N GLU A 89 3.65 -11.82 17.75
CA GLU A 89 3.34 -13.15 18.30
C GLU A 89 3.79 -13.34 19.77
N PRO A 90 4.97 -12.83 20.22
CA PRO A 90 5.36 -12.94 21.63
C PRO A 90 4.56 -12.06 22.59
N LEU A 91 3.81 -11.08 22.08
CA LEU A 91 3.15 -10.03 22.87
C LEU A 91 1.63 -10.20 22.95
N ALA A 92 1.01 -10.78 21.93
CA ALA A 92 -0.43 -11.00 21.86
C ALA A 92 -0.78 -12.16 20.94
N THR A 93 -1.93 -12.79 21.17
CA THR A 93 -2.45 -13.85 20.30
C THR A 93 -3.05 -13.24 19.03
N ALA A 94 -2.71 -13.78 17.85
CA ALA A 94 -3.26 -13.32 16.58
C ALA A 94 -4.80 -13.27 16.60
N GLY A 95 -5.36 -12.15 16.13
CA GLY A 95 -6.81 -11.89 16.15
C GLY A 95 -7.37 -11.39 17.49
N SER A 96 -6.58 -11.32 18.56
CA SER A 96 -7.03 -10.69 19.81
C SER A 96 -7.15 -9.16 19.65
N PRO A 97 -7.98 -8.48 20.46
CA PRO A 97 -8.08 -7.02 20.45
C PRO A 97 -6.72 -6.33 20.68
N GLU A 98 -5.87 -6.90 21.54
CA GLU A 98 -4.53 -6.39 21.86
C GLU A 98 -3.60 -6.52 20.65
N PHE A 99 -3.64 -7.66 19.94
CA PHE A 99 -2.85 -7.87 18.73
C PHE A 99 -3.19 -6.85 17.64
N ILE A 100 -4.49 -6.59 17.46
CA ILE A 100 -4.96 -5.58 16.50
C ILE A 100 -4.48 -4.18 16.92
N ALA A 101 -4.60 -3.84 18.20
CA ALA A 101 -4.15 -2.55 18.73
C ALA A 101 -2.65 -2.32 18.51
N TYR A 102 -1.82 -3.34 18.74
CA TYR A 102 -0.37 -3.27 18.50
C TYR A 102 0.00 -3.25 17.02
N SER A 103 -0.85 -3.77 16.13
CA SER A 103 -0.59 -3.77 14.68
C SER A 103 -0.83 -2.43 14.00
N ILE A 104 -1.66 -1.56 14.60
CA ILE A 104 -2.09 -0.28 14.01
C ILE A 104 -1.46 0.95 14.68
N THR A 105 -0.64 0.75 15.71
CA THR A 105 0.03 1.81 16.49
C THR A 105 1.53 1.78 16.22
#